data_AF-A0A956DA77-F1
#
_entry.id   AF-A0A956DA77-F1
#
_cell.length_a   1.000
_cell.length_b   1.000
_cell.length_c   1.000
_cell.angle_alpha   90.00
_cell.angle_beta   90.00
_cell.angle_gamma   90.00
#
_symmetry.space_group_name_H-M   'P 1'
#
loop_
_entity.id
_entity.type
_entity.pdbx_description
1 polymer ?
#
loop_
_entity_poly.entity_id
_entity_poly.type
_entity_poly.pdbx_seq_one_letter_code
_entity_poly.pdbx_strand_id
1 'polypeptide(L)'
;MPRPVARLRPRPILDGATLRLGDREVPLRSGAMHYWRVAKEHWRDGLRQVKALGLPMVETYVPWGVHEVEYSDGVPTFDFGERDPRRDLAAFLDLAAEE
;
A
#
# COMPACT_ATOMS: atom_id res chain seq x y z
N MET A 1 -4.10 -23.30 0.03
CA MET A 1 -5.29 -22.67 -0.59
C MET A 1 -4.91 -22.21 -1.99
N PRO A 2 -5.72 -22.43 -3.03
CA PRO A 2 -5.43 -21.90 -4.35
C PRO A 2 -5.52 -20.37 -4.30
N ARG A 3 -4.48 -19.69 -4.82
CA ARG A 3 -4.48 -18.23 -5.03
C ARG A 3 -5.70 -17.88 -5.89
N PRO A 4 -6.52 -16.87 -5.52
CA PRO A 4 -7.67 -16.50 -6.34
C PRO A 4 -7.18 -16.12 -7.73
N VAL A 5 -7.84 -16.64 -8.77
CA VAL A 5 -7.63 -16.25 -10.17
C VAL A 5 -7.72 -14.73 -10.22
N ALA A 6 -6.67 -14.07 -10.70
CA ALA A 6 -6.60 -12.62 -10.75
C ALA A 6 -7.82 -12.10 -11.52
N ARG A 7 -8.80 -11.53 -10.81
CA ARG A 7 -9.87 -10.75 -11.45
C ARG A 7 -9.15 -9.71 -12.30
N LEU A 8 -9.45 -9.66 -13.60
CA LEU A 8 -8.98 -8.60 -14.49
C LEU A 8 -9.42 -7.27 -13.86
N ARG A 9 -8.50 -6.61 -13.16
CA ARG A 9 -8.75 -5.28 -12.62
C ARG A 9 -8.80 -4.33 -13.82
N PRO A 10 -9.81 -3.44 -13.90
CA PRO A 10 -9.87 -2.49 -14.99
C PRO A 10 -8.57 -1.68 -15.03
N ARG A 11 -7.99 -1.53 -16.24
CA ARG A 11 -6.77 -0.74 -16.43
C ARG A 11 -7.07 0.72 -16.06
N PRO A 12 -6.32 1.33 -15.13
CA PRO A 12 -6.48 2.74 -14.83
C PRO A 12 -6.09 3.58 -16.04
N ILE A 13 -6.96 4.51 -16.40
CA ILE A 13 -6.71 5.52 -17.44
C ILE A 13 -6.77 6.88 -16.76
N LEU A 14 -5.69 7.65 -16.89
CA LEU A 14 -5.66 9.03 -16.45
C LEU A 14 -6.43 9.89 -17.46
N ASP A 15 -7.44 10.62 -16.99
CA ASP A 15 -8.24 11.56 -17.78
C ASP A 15 -8.37 12.88 -17.00
N GLY A 16 -7.59 13.87 -17.42
CA GLY A 16 -7.45 15.14 -16.71
C GLY A 16 -7.04 14.93 -15.24
N ALA A 17 -7.91 15.38 -14.33
CA ALA A 17 -7.73 15.25 -12.87
C ALA A 17 -8.45 14.01 -12.28
N THR A 18 -8.75 13.01 -13.09
CA THR A 18 -9.47 11.80 -12.68
C THR A 18 -8.78 10.52 -13.18
N LEU A 19 -8.96 9.43 -12.44
CA LEU A 19 -8.63 8.07 -12.87
C LEU A 19 -9.92 7.35 -13.22
N ARG A 20 -10.02 6.90 -14.48
CA ARG A 20 -11.11 6.04 -14.94
C ARG A 20 -10.74 4.58 -14.72
N LEU A 21 -11.57 3.88 -13.93
CA LEU A 21 -11.45 2.47 -13.56
C LEU A 21 -12.70 1.73 -14.08
N GLY A 22 -12.68 1.35 -15.36
CA GLY A 22 -13.87 0.84 -16.04
C GLY A 22 -14.89 1.95 -16.24
N ASP A 23 -16.06 1.81 -15.63
CA ASP A 23 -17.15 2.80 -15.65
C ASP A 23 -17.10 3.75 -14.44
N ARG A 24 -16.14 3.56 -13.53
CA ARG A 24 -15.98 4.40 -12.34
C ARG A 24 -14.96 5.51 -12.60
N GLU A 25 -15.35 6.74 -12.33
CA GLU A 25 -14.44 7.88 -12.27
C GLU A 25 -14.01 8.15 -10.82
N VAL A 26 -12.71 8.32 -10.60
CA VAL A 26 -12.14 8.58 -9.28
C VAL A 26 -11.31 9.87 -9.34
N PRO A 27 -11.61 10.91 -8.53
CA PRO A 27 -10.80 12.12 -8.48
C PRO A 27 -9.35 11.81 -8.08
N LEU A 28 -8.37 12.43 -8.75
CA LEU A 28 -6.95 12.26 -8.45
C LEU A 28 -6.56 13.04 -7.17
N ARG A 29 -7.02 12.55 -6.02
CA ARG A 29 -6.74 13.09 -4.70
C ARG A 29 -6.32 11.94 -3.78
N SER A 30 -5.14 12.04 -3.17
CA SER A 30 -4.58 11.00 -2.31
C SER A 30 -4.15 11.57 -0.96
N GLY A 31 -4.06 10.69 0.04
CA GLY A 31 -3.41 10.98 1.32
C GLY A 31 -2.16 10.11 1.48
N ALA A 32 -1.05 10.70 1.91
CA ALA A 32 0.18 9.96 2.15
C ALA A 32 0.15 9.25 3.52
N MET A 33 0.40 7.95 3.54
CA MET A 33 0.55 7.16 4.76
C MET A 33 1.75 6.22 4.62
N HIS A 34 2.80 6.48 5.40
CA HIS A 34 4.03 5.71 5.38
C HIS A 34 3.98 4.57 6.41
N TYR A 35 3.56 3.38 6.00
CA TYR A 35 3.29 2.25 6.88
C TYR A 35 4.44 1.91 7.85
N TRP A 36 5.70 1.99 7.39
CA TRP A 36 6.89 1.69 8.20
C TRP A 36 7.18 2.71 9.32
N ARG A 37 6.49 3.85 9.32
CA ARG A 37 6.57 4.89 10.38
C ARG A 37 5.43 4.79 11.39
N VAL A 38 4.49 3.87 11.20
CA VAL A 38 3.29 3.69 12.03
C VAL A 38 3.27 2.27 12.57
N ALA A 39 2.93 2.10 13.86
CA ALA A 39 2.75 0.76 14.43
C ALA A 39 1.65 -0.01 13.66
N LYS A 40 1.84 -1.32 13.45
CA LYS A 40 0.98 -2.14 12.58
C LYS A 40 -0.48 -2.11 13.04
N GLU A 41 -0.71 -2.15 14.35
CA GLU A 41 -2.02 -2.05 15.00
C GLU A 41 -2.77 -0.75 14.67
N HIS A 42 -2.08 0.32 14.28
CA HIS A 42 -2.70 1.60 13.94
C HIS A 42 -2.92 1.80 12.44
N TRP A 43 -2.53 0.85 11.57
CA TRP A 43 -2.67 1.01 10.13
C TRP A 43 -4.12 1.17 9.69
N ARG A 44 -5.02 0.34 10.22
CA ARG A 44 -6.44 0.36 9.85
C ARG A 44 -7.10 1.68 10.22
N ASP A 45 -6.81 2.18 11.43
CA ASP A 45 -7.33 3.46 11.88
C ASP A 45 -6.80 4.63 11.04
N GLY A 46 -5.52 4.59 10.65
CA GLY A 46 -4.94 5.58 9.74
C GLY A 46 -5.60 5.59 8.36
N LEU A 47 -5.81 4.42 7.75
CA LEU A 47 -6.50 4.29 6.47
C LEU A 47 -7.96 4.78 6.55
N ARG A 48 -8.65 4.49 7.65
CA ARG A 48 -10.00 5.00 7.91
C ARG A 48 -10.04 6.51 8.05
N GLN A 49 -9.01 7.12 8.66
CA GLN A 49 -8.89 8.57 8.72
C GLN A 49 -8.67 9.18 7.33
N VAL A 50 -7.82 8.58 6.49
CA VAL A 50 -7.67 9.00 5.07
C VAL A 50 -9.01 8.97 4.35
N LYS A 51 -9.78 7.89 4.49
CA LYS A 51 -11.12 7.76 3.91
C LYS A 51 -12.11 8.78 4.49
N ALA A 52 -12.07 9.04 5.79
CA ALA A 52 -12.93 10.02 6.46
C ALA A 52 -12.66 11.46 6.02
N LEU A 53 -11.44 11.77 5.55
CA LEU A 53 -11.10 13.04 4.90
C LEU A 53 -11.67 13.15 3.46
N GLY A 54 -12.38 12.13 2.97
CA GLY A 54 -12.92 12.10 1.61
C GLY A 54 -11.89 11.81 0.53
N LEU A 55 -10.72 11.27 0.90
CA LEU A 55 -9.66 10.92 -0.04
C LEU A 55 -9.90 9.49 -0.57
N PRO A 56 -10.07 9.31 -1.90
CA PRO A 56 -10.36 8.00 -2.48
C PRO A 56 -9.12 7.11 -2.66
N MET A 57 -7.93 7.63 -2.35
CA MET A 57 -6.65 6.94 -2.56
C MET A 57 -5.70 7.19 -1.39
N VAL A 58 -4.87 6.20 -1.11
CA VAL A 58 -3.72 6.31 -0.23
C VAL A 58 -2.44 6.20 -1.07
N GLU A 59 -1.43 6.97 -0.69
CA GLU A 59 -0.09 6.92 -1.27
C GLU A 59 0.92 6.47 -0.21
N THR A 60 1.86 5.62 -0.60
CA THR A 60 3.00 5.25 0.26
C THR A 60 4.25 5.07 -0.58
N TYR A 61 5.42 5.40 -0.03
CA TYR A 61 6.69 4.91 -0.56
C TYR A 61 6.94 3.45 -0.15
N VAL A 62 7.91 2.83 -0.84
CA VAL A 62 8.59 1.61 -0.40
C VAL A 62 10.07 1.96 -0.26
N PRO A 63 10.52 2.39 0.92
CA PRO A 63 11.90 2.82 1.13
C PRO A 63 12.85 1.63 1.17
N TRP A 64 13.72 1.52 0.18
CA TRP A 64 14.68 0.42 0.04
C TRP A 64 15.46 0.13 1.33
N GLY A 65 16.08 1.15 1.94
CA GLY A 65 16.90 1.00 3.15
C GLY A 65 16.13 0.65 4.43
N VAL A 66 14.81 0.58 4.39
CA VAL A 66 14.01 0.01 5.50
C VAL A 66 13.88 -1.50 5.34
N HIS A 67 13.81 -1.98 4.10
CA HIS A 67 13.63 -3.39 3.79
C HIS A 67 14.95 -4.12 3.66
N GLU A 68 15.98 -3.55 3.05
CA GLU A 68 17.32 -4.13 3.07
C GLU A 68 17.97 -3.86 4.43
N VAL A 69 17.95 -4.86 5.32
CA VAL A 69 18.37 -4.71 6.72
C VAL A 69 19.84 -5.01 6.94
N GLU A 70 20.40 -5.93 6.14
CA GLU A 70 21.76 -6.44 6.26
C GLU A 70 22.30 -6.77 4.87
N TYR A 71 23.60 -6.60 4.69
CA TYR A 71 24.33 -7.00 3.49
C TYR A 71 25.58 -7.77 3.93
N SER A 72 25.62 -9.07 3.69
CA SER A 72 26.72 -9.96 4.10
C SER A 72 27.14 -10.84 2.94
N ASP A 73 28.44 -10.98 2.73
CA ASP A 73 29.02 -11.85 1.69
C ASP A 73 28.45 -11.64 0.28
N GLY A 74 28.10 -10.39 -0.06
CA GLY A 74 27.55 -10.05 -1.37
C GLY A 74 26.05 -10.34 -1.54
N VAL A 75 25.36 -10.75 -0.47
CA VAL A 75 23.94 -11.09 -0.50
C VAL A 75 23.15 -10.13 0.40
N PRO A 76 22.19 -9.37 -0.15
CA PRO A 76 21.29 -8.54 0.66
C PRO A 76 20.27 -9.42 1.39
N THR A 77 19.97 -9.07 2.63
CA THR A 77 18.87 -9.65 3.40
C THR A 77 17.75 -8.64 3.53
N PHE A 78 16.53 -9.07 3.20
CA PHE A 78 15.36 -8.22 3.25
C PHE A 78 14.43 -8.60 4.41
N ASP A 79 13.71 -7.61 4.94
CA ASP A 79 12.65 -7.75 5.93
C ASP A 79 11.36 -7.11 5.39
N PHE A 80 10.36 -7.96 5.17
CA PHE A 80 9.02 -7.58 4.74
C PHE A 80 7.99 -7.98 5.81
N GLY A 81 8.37 -7.87 7.09
CA GLY A 81 7.49 -8.13 8.22
C GLY A 81 7.90 -9.32 9.09
N GLU A 82 8.92 -10.08 8.68
CA GLU A 82 9.40 -11.25 9.41
C GLU A 82 10.16 -10.86 10.70
N ARG A 83 10.88 -9.73 10.69
CA ARG A 83 11.62 -9.24 11.87
C ARG A 83 10.93 -8.03 12.52
N ASP A 84 10.49 -7.06 11.73
CA ASP A 84 9.73 -5.90 12.20
C ASP A 84 8.35 -5.88 11.54
N PRO A 85 7.25 -6.07 12.29
CA PRO A 85 5.90 -6.14 11.73
C PRO A 85 5.49 -4.85 11.00
N ARG A 86 6.12 -3.70 11.29
CA ARG A 86 5.85 -2.44 10.58
C ARG A 86 6.38 -2.43 9.15
N ARG A 87 7.21 -3.40 8.75
CA ARG A 87 7.76 -3.52 7.40
C ARG A 87 6.96 -4.46 6.51
N ASP A 88 5.84 -4.96 7.01
CA ASP A 88 4.93 -5.83 6.25
C ASP A 88 4.16 -5.06 5.17
N LEU A 89 4.83 -4.82 4.06
CA LEU A 89 4.29 -4.15 2.89
C LEU A 89 3.08 -4.90 2.32
N ALA A 90 3.14 -6.23 2.27
CA ALA A 90 2.06 -7.04 1.71
C ALA A 90 0.78 -6.87 2.55
N ALA A 91 0.88 -7.03 3.88
CA ALA A 91 -0.27 -6.84 4.76
C ALA A 91 -0.80 -5.40 4.74
N PHE A 92 0.07 -4.39 4.61
CA PHE A 92 -0.39 -3.01 4.45
C PHE A 92 -1.18 -2.81 3.15
N LEU A 93 -0.70 -3.35 2.02
CA LEU A 93 -1.39 -3.25 0.73
C LEU A 93 -2.72 -4.01 0.71
N ASP A 94 -2.76 -5.20 1.32
CA ASP A 94 -4.00 -5.98 1.47
C ASP A 94 -5.01 -5.21 2.33
N LEU A 95 -4.57 -4.68 3.47
CA LEU A 95 -5.40 -3.85 4.34
C LEU A 95 -5.92 -2.58 3.64
N ALA A 96 -5.09 -1.90 2.86
CA ALA A 96 -5.50 -0.74 2.08
C ALA A 96 -6.50 -1.09 0.96
N ALA A 97 -6.53 -2.33 0.49
CA ALA A 97 -7.52 -2.80 -0.47
C ALA A 97 -8.87 -3.19 0.18
N GLU A 98 -8.86 -3.49 1.48
CA GLU A 98 -10.06 -3.77 2.28
C GLU A 98 -10.81 -2.49 2.69
N GLU A 99 -10.08 -1.41 3.01
CA GLU A 99 -10.64 -0.13 3.47
C GLU A 99 -11.15 0.75 2.31
#